data_AF-A0A2J0HNF4-F1
#
_entry.id   AF-A0A2J0HNF4-F1
#
_cell.length_a   1.000
_cell.length_b   1.000
_cell.length_c   1.000
_cell.angle_alpha   90.00
_cell.angle_beta   90.00
_cell.angle_gamma   90.00
#
_symmetry.space_group_name_H-M   'P 1'
#
loop_
_entity.id
_entity.type
_entity.pdbx_description
1 polymer ?
#
loop_
_entity_poly.entity_id
_entity_poly.type
_entity_poly.pdbx_seq_one_letter_code
_entity_poly.pdbx_strand_id
1 'polypeptide(L)'
;MSEQITTVLKRKLEDLSAYEGIDAETRRNVLKEELQFYVLNFIYHHSEYSKWIMYGGSALRIIHGLNRMSVDLDFEVSHAVTEKFLEELKKEVEDYFVNTYGADADFLTIKITSGRGLLLKFHVGNELSLGNSSNQIHVKIDLNHFVAPKTVSERRPINRDQLSFVILTYNMSALMASKLAAIFLRGTRGVGAVVYEEKGRDIYDLLWYMGKKAVPDFDYLVAKGINMKDPRALFDKLTLQMNKASDENLKQDLIPLFVNIGYIENWLKNWRESYLKLLDGYKILTIKRLDRVMIHQDFKTDNFYFVYLYETKEEDFAKITYVISDYWIDDIDLNIKIDQEIEDKIEFSANGWSSRPANQEKLKKHAALLNEKNKKYFKKTNHIMLGDGIITKVIRMTSDNLNPKEQIVLNKSALLSCELDDLLK
;
A
#
# COMPACT_ATOMS: atom_id res chain seq x y z
N MET A 1 11.10 -0.71 35.35
CA MET A 1 9.86 -1.41 34.90
C MET A 1 8.86 -0.36 34.40
N SER A 2 8.39 -0.50 33.15
CA SER A 2 7.50 0.50 32.53
C SER A 2 6.03 0.31 32.93
N GLU A 3 5.58 0.99 33.98
CA GLU A 3 4.17 0.89 34.44
C GLU A 3 3.16 1.26 33.35
N GLN A 4 3.48 2.25 32.52
CA GLN A 4 2.61 2.71 31.43
C GLN A 4 2.40 1.63 30.35
N ILE A 5 3.49 1.06 29.81
CA ILE A 5 3.39 0.04 28.76
C ILE A 5 2.69 -1.20 29.32
N THR A 6 3.10 -1.69 30.50
CA THR A 6 2.48 -2.87 31.13
C THR A 6 0.97 -2.68 31.35
N THR A 7 0.53 -1.50 31.78
CA THR A 7 -0.90 -1.20 31.98
C THR A 7 -1.68 -1.29 30.67
N VAL A 8 -1.15 -0.73 29.58
CA VAL A 8 -1.80 -0.80 28.26
C VAL A 8 -1.87 -2.25 27.76
N LEU A 9 -0.80 -3.03 27.94
CA LEU A 9 -0.77 -4.45 27.55
C LEU A 9 -1.75 -5.31 28.36
N LYS A 10 -1.90 -5.05 29.67
CA LYS A 10 -2.90 -5.74 30.52
C LYS A 10 -4.32 -5.48 30.03
N ARG A 11 -4.67 -4.20 29.80
CA ARG A 11 -5.97 -3.83 29.24
C ARG A 11 -6.23 -4.52 27.90
N LYS A 12 -5.21 -4.63 27.03
CA LYS A 12 -5.33 -5.36 25.76
C LYS A 12 -5.63 -6.84 25.93
N LEU A 13 -5.10 -7.50 26.97
CA LEU A 13 -5.45 -8.90 27.25
C LEU A 13 -6.84 -9.04 27.85
N GLU A 14 -7.26 -8.09 28.68
CA GLU A 14 -8.62 -8.04 29.21
C GLU A 14 -9.65 -7.91 28.08
N ASP A 15 -9.38 -7.06 27.07
CA ASP A 15 -10.20 -6.94 25.85
C ASP A 15 -10.36 -8.30 25.13
N LEU A 16 -9.36 -9.19 25.23
CA LEU A 16 -9.39 -10.52 24.61
C LEU A 16 -10.21 -11.55 25.41
N SER A 17 -10.50 -11.30 26.69
CA SER A 17 -11.31 -12.21 27.51
C SER A 17 -12.73 -12.41 26.96
N ALA A 18 -13.21 -11.47 26.14
CA ALA A 18 -14.48 -11.57 25.42
C ALA A 18 -14.50 -12.68 24.36
N TYR A 19 -13.35 -13.26 24.00
CA TYR A 19 -13.22 -14.31 23.01
C TYR A 19 -12.77 -15.61 23.70
N GLU A 20 -13.63 -16.61 23.73
CA GLU A 20 -13.30 -17.92 24.29
C GLU A 20 -12.29 -18.67 23.39
N GLY A 21 -11.33 -19.35 24.01
CA GLY A 21 -10.45 -20.30 23.32
C GLY A 21 -9.32 -19.70 22.47
N ILE A 22 -8.96 -18.42 22.66
CA ILE A 22 -7.79 -17.85 21.97
C ILE A 22 -6.50 -18.55 22.41
N ASP A 23 -5.72 -19.02 21.43
CA ASP A 23 -4.42 -19.63 21.68
C ASP A 23 -3.36 -18.62 22.14
N ALA A 24 -2.32 -19.11 22.80
CA ALA A 24 -1.29 -18.25 23.37
C ALA A 24 -0.45 -17.48 22.33
N GLU A 25 -0.35 -17.97 21.10
CA GLU A 25 0.35 -17.27 20.03
C GLU A 25 -0.46 -16.08 19.50
N THR A 26 -1.77 -16.26 19.29
CA THR A 26 -2.69 -15.17 18.96
C THR A 26 -2.63 -14.07 20.01
N ARG A 27 -2.68 -14.42 21.31
CA ARG A 27 -2.54 -13.43 22.41
C ARG A 27 -1.22 -12.66 22.32
N ARG A 28 -0.10 -13.34 22.05
CA ARG A 28 1.19 -12.68 21.85
C ARG A 28 1.17 -11.74 20.66
N ASN A 29 0.55 -12.14 19.55
CA ASN A 29 0.49 -11.31 18.35
C ASN A 29 -0.32 -10.03 18.57
N VAL A 30 -1.41 -10.07 19.34
CA VAL A 30 -2.15 -8.85 19.74
C VAL A 30 -1.26 -7.88 20.50
N LEU A 31 -0.47 -8.38 21.44
CA LEU A 31 0.45 -7.55 22.22
C LEU A 31 1.61 -7.02 21.40
N LYS A 32 2.10 -7.80 20.41
CA LYS A 32 3.10 -7.31 19.45
C LYS A 32 2.58 -6.13 18.65
N GLU A 33 1.35 -6.20 18.14
CA GLU A 33 0.74 -5.07 17.41
C GLU A 33 0.69 -3.81 18.27
N GLU A 34 0.38 -3.94 19.56
CA GLU A 34 0.37 -2.79 20.45
C GLU A 34 1.79 -2.21 20.67
N LEU A 35 2.78 -3.08 20.91
CA LEU A 35 4.18 -2.67 21.10
C LEU A 35 4.79 -2.00 19.85
N GLN A 36 4.35 -2.40 18.65
CA GLN A 36 4.80 -1.79 17.39
C GLN A 36 4.52 -0.28 17.33
N PHE A 37 3.42 0.22 17.92
CA PHE A 37 3.12 1.66 17.92
C PHE A 37 4.15 2.48 18.69
N TYR A 38 4.71 1.95 19.78
CA TYR A 38 5.76 2.62 20.56
C TYR A 38 7.07 2.72 19.75
N VAL A 39 7.39 1.68 18.98
CA VAL A 39 8.55 1.66 18.08
C VAL A 39 8.33 2.62 16.91
N LEU A 40 7.15 2.64 16.31
CA LEU A 40 6.82 3.58 15.23
C LEU A 40 6.82 5.02 15.71
N ASN A 41 6.37 5.28 16.95
CA ASN A 41 6.44 6.61 17.55
C ASN A 41 7.88 7.09 17.67
N PHE A 42 8.84 6.22 18.05
CA PHE A 42 10.26 6.55 18.01
C PHE A 42 10.73 6.88 16.59
N ILE A 43 10.54 5.95 15.65
CA ILE A 43 11.04 6.05 14.28
C ILE A 43 10.57 7.34 13.61
N TYR A 44 9.27 7.65 13.71
CA TYR A 44 8.68 8.77 12.98
C TYR A 44 8.82 10.13 13.68
N HIS A 45 9.31 10.18 14.92
CA HIS A 45 9.78 11.42 15.56
C HIS A 45 11.29 11.64 15.41
N HIS A 46 12.04 10.63 14.99
CA HIS A 46 13.47 10.77 14.76
C HIS A 46 13.76 11.57 13.47
N SER A 47 14.73 12.47 13.52
CA SER A 47 15.06 13.38 12.41
C SER A 47 15.60 12.64 11.18
N GLU A 48 16.28 11.52 11.40
CA GLU A 48 16.82 10.66 10.34
C GLU A 48 15.82 9.58 9.90
N TYR A 49 15.15 8.92 10.85
CA TYR A 49 14.38 7.69 10.58
C TYR A 49 12.95 7.95 10.11
N SER A 50 12.42 9.16 10.33
CA SER A 50 11.11 9.59 9.83
C SER A 50 10.98 9.58 8.30
N LYS A 51 12.09 9.40 7.59
CA LYS A 51 12.17 9.27 6.12
C LYS A 51 12.09 7.83 5.64
N TRP A 52 12.06 6.84 6.53
CA TRP A 52 11.96 5.44 6.16
C TRP A 52 10.56 5.11 5.62
N ILE A 53 10.50 4.40 4.50
CA ILE A 53 9.24 4.03 3.87
C ILE A 53 8.78 2.71 4.45
N MET A 54 7.73 2.74 5.26
CA MET A 54 7.10 1.54 5.78
C MET A 54 6.30 0.84 4.68
N TYR A 55 6.45 -0.48 4.57
CA TYR A 55 5.75 -1.30 3.59
C TYR A 55 5.35 -2.67 4.19
N GLY A 56 4.82 -3.56 3.36
CA GLY A 56 4.47 -4.91 3.79
C GLY A 56 3.20 -5.02 4.64
N GLY A 57 3.08 -6.10 5.40
CA GLY A 57 1.83 -6.46 6.10
C GLY A 57 1.42 -5.47 7.18
N SER A 58 2.40 -4.87 7.87
CA SER A 58 2.12 -3.91 8.96
C SER A 58 1.67 -2.56 8.42
N ALA A 59 2.18 -2.12 7.27
CA ALA A 59 1.63 -0.95 6.58
C ALA A 59 0.16 -1.19 6.23
N LEU A 60 -0.17 -2.37 5.70
CA LEU A 60 -1.55 -2.74 5.37
C LEU A 60 -2.47 -2.76 6.59
N ARG A 61 -1.98 -3.33 7.69
CA ARG A 61 -2.71 -3.44 8.94
C ARG A 61 -2.98 -2.09 9.59
N ILE A 62 -1.93 -1.28 9.78
CA ILE A 62 -2.01 -0.02 10.52
C ILE A 62 -2.67 1.09 9.70
N ILE A 63 -2.36 1.17 8.40
CA ILE A 63 -2.79 2.28 7.54
C ILE A 63 -4.11 1.97 6.82
N HIS A 64 -4.26 0.73 6.36
CA HIS A 64 -5.36 0.35 5.46
C HIS A 64 -6.38 -0.61 6.10
N GLY A 65 -6.20 -0.99 7.36
CA GLY A 65 -7.16 -1.81 8.10
C GLY A 65 -7.25 -3.26 7.60
N LEU A 66 -6.12 -3.88 7.23
CA LEU A 66 -6.07 -5.33 6.98
C LEU A 66 -6.57 -6.10 8.21
N ASN A 67 -7.39 -7.14 7.99
CA ASN A 67 -8.07 -7.84 9.08
C ASN A 67 -7.15 -8.73 9.92
N ARG A 68 -6.17 -9.39 9.28
CA ARG A 68 -5.18 -10.21 10.00
C ARG A 68 -4.18 -9.35 10.74
N MET A 69 -3.68 -9.86 11.85
CA MET A 69 -2.59 -9.23 12.58
C MET A 69 -1.28 -9.27 11.78
N SER A 70 -0.36 -8.34 12.07
CA SER A 70 0.98 -8.30 11.47
C SER A 70 2.06 -8.15 12.53
N VAL A 71 3.15 -8.93 12.41
CA VAL A 71 4.11 -9.14 13.52
C VAL A 71 5.45 -8.44 13.35
N ASP A 72 5.83 -8.08 12.11
CA ASP A 72 7.12 -7.48 11.78
C ASP A 72 6.94 -6.04 11.25
N LEU A 73 7.88 -5.13 11.53
CA LEU A 73 7.92 -3.80 10.92
C LEU A 73 8.97 -3.79 9.81
N ASP A 74 8.51 -3.72 8.56
CA ASP A 74 9.37 -3.70 7.38
C ASP A 74 9.50 -2.26 6.84
N PHE A 75 10.74 -1.83 6.61
CA PHE A 75 11.05 -0.53 6.02
C PHE A 75 11.99 -0.66 4.83
N GLU A 76 11.79 0.20 3.84
CA GLU A 76 12.78 0.47 2.80
C GLU A 76 13.49 1.80 3.08
N VAL A 77 14.82 1.77 2.96
CA VAL A 77 15.71 2.89 3.26
C VAL A 77 16.60 3.20 2.06
N SER A 78 16.95 4.47 1.90
CA SER A 78 17.75 4.96 0.76
C SER A 78 19.26 4.89 0.99
N HIS A 79 19.71 4.27 2.08
CA HIS A 79 21.12 4.15 2.44
C HIS A 79 21.47 2.69 2.78
N ALA A 80 22.75 2.36 2.68
CA ALA A 80 23.23 1.04 3.06
C ALA A 80 23.07 0.81 4.57
N VAL A 81 22.50 -0.33 4.94
CA VAL A 81 22.37 -0.75 6.34
C VAL A 81 23.70 -1.39 6.76
N THR A 82 24.48 -0.65 7.57
CA THR A 82 25.79 -1.11 8.07
C THR A 82 25.68 -1.56 9.52
N GLU A 83 26.63 -2.39 9.98
CA GLU A 83 26.68 -2.81 11.39
C GLU A 83 26.79 -1.63 12.35
N LYS A 84 27.65 -0.64 12.02
CA LYS A 84 27.77 0.60 12.81
C LYS A 84 26.44 1.33 12.95
N PHE A 85 25.71 1.48 11.85
CA PHE A 85 24.40 2.10 11.86
C PHE A 85 23.39 1.32 12.72
N LEU A 86 23.43 -0.02 12.67
CA LEU A 86 22.54 -0.85 13.50
C LEU A 86 22.88 -0.76 14.99
N GLU A 87 24.15 -0.62 15.35
CA GLU A 87 24.58 -0.37 16.75
C GLU A 87 24.12 1.01 17.24
N GLU A 88 24.24 2.04 16.40
CA GLU A 88 23.72 3.38 16.69
C GLU A 88 22.20 3.36 16.88
N LEU A 89 21.46 2.79 15.92
CA LEU A 89 20.01 2.60 16.01
C LEU A 89 19.62 1.82 17.27
N LYS A 90 20.31 0.72 17.58
CA LYS A 90 20.06 -0.08 18.79
C LYS A 90 20.16 0.80 20.04
N LYS A 91 21.25 1.56 20.18
CA LYS A 91 21.48 2.43 21.33
C LYS A 91 20.40 3.52 21.44
N GLU A 92 20.05 4.17 20.33
CA GLU A 92 19.02 5.22 20.34
C GLU A 92 17.65 4.68 20.73
N VAL A 93 17.29 3.47 20.29
CA VAL A 93 16.05 2.80 20.71
C VAL A 93 16.11 2.46 22.20
N GLU A 94 17.22 1.90 22.70
CA GLU A 94 17.41 1.63 24.13
C GLU A 94 17.24 2.91 24.97
N ASP A 95 17.95 3.98 24.60
CA ASP A 95 17.90 5.28 25.28
C ASP A 95 16.49 5.88 25.24
N TYR A 96 15.79 5.81 24.10
CA TYR A 96 14.41 6.31 23.97
C TYR A 96 13.45 5.57 24.91
N PHE A 97 13.52 4.23 24.96
CA PHE A 97 12.63 3.43 25.80
C PHE A 97 12.91 3.63 27.30
N VAL A 98 14.18 3.74 27.70
CA VAL A 98 14.57 4.06 29.08
C VAL A 98 14.06 5.45 29.47
N ASN A 99 14.37 6.48 28.68
CA ASN A 99 14.08 7.86 29.03
C ASN A 99 12.59 8.21 28.97
N THR A 100 11.83 7.59 28.05
CA THR A 100 10.41 7.91 27.84
C THR A 100 9.49 7.06 28.70
N TYR A 101 9.83 5.79 28.91
CA TYR A 101 8.93 4.81 29.52
C TYR A 101 9.48 4.13 30.78
N GLY A 102 10.71 4.43 31.21
CA GLY A 102 11.36 3.73 32.33
C GLY A 102 11.58 2.23 32.04
N ALA A 103 11.72 1.89 30.75
CA ALA A 103 11.95 0.54 30.26
C ALA A 103 13.45 0.20 30.30
N ASP A 104 13.92 -0.19 31.49
CA ASP A 104 15.28 -0.68 31.74
C ASP A 104 15.58 -2.04 31.05
N ALA A 105 16.81 -2.53 31.24
CA ALA A 105 17.28 -3.78 30.64
C ALA A 105 16.51 -5.03 31.13
N ASP A 106 15.87 -4.96 32.30
CA ASP A 106 15.01 -6.03 32.80
C ASP A 106 13.68 -6.06 32.03
N PHE A 107 13.23 -4.91 31.51
CA PHE A 107 12.01 -4.80 30.70
C PHE A 107 12.23 -5.02 29.20
N LEU A 108 13.29 -4.45 28.62
CA LEU A 108 13.58 -4.50 27.19
C LEU A 108 15.04 -4.85 26.93
N THR A 109 15.28 -5.88 26.10
CA THR A 109 16.60 -6.12 25.50
C THR A 109 16.53 -6.10 23.98
N ILE A 110 17.52 -5.47 23.34
CA ILE A 110 17.55 -5.35 21.88
C ILE A 110 18.74 -6.13 21.33
N LYS A 111 18.51 -6.86 20.23
CA LYS A 111 19.57 -7.57 19.50
C LYS A 111 19.57 -7.16 18.03
N ILE A 112 20.75 -7.01 17.45
CA ILE A 112 20.90 -6.88 16.00
C ILE A 112 20.60 -8.22 15.35
N THR A 113 19.80 -8.22 14.29
CA THR A 113 19.44 -9.43 13.54
C THR A 113 19.95 -9.40 12.11
N SER A 114 20.64 -10.47 11.71
CA SER A 114 20.93 -10.80 10.30
C SER A 114 21.53 -9.65 9.47
N GLY A 115 22.23 -8.71 10.12
CA GLY A 115 22.80 -7.50 9.49
C GLY A 115 21.78 -6.56 8.85
N ARG A 116 20.48 -6.72 9.10
CA ARG A 116 19.39 -5.99 8.42
C ARG A 116 18.33 -5.42 9.35
N GLY A 117 18.60 -5.33 10.66
CA GLY A 117 17.64 -4.70 11.58
C GLY A 117 17.78 -5.16 13.03
N LEU A 118 16.73 -4.95 13.80
CA LEU A 118 16.70 -5.15 15.25
C LEU A 118 15.57 -6.10 15.68
N LEU A 119 15.83 -6.83 16.76
CA LEU A 119 14.84 -7.62 17.50
C LEU A 119 14.74 -7.09 18.92
N LEU A 120 13.62 -6.43 19.21
CA LEU A 120 13.27 -5.91 20.52
C LEU A 120 12.56 -7.00 21.31
N LYS A 121 13.07 -7.34 22.48
CA LYS A 121 12.54 -8.39 23.36
C LYS A 121 12.02 -7.77 24.65
N PHE A 122 10.70 -7.74 24.77
CA PHE A 122 10.00 -7.24 25.95
C PHE A 122 9.75 -8.39 26.93
N HIS A 123 10.23 -8.27 28.16
CA HIS A 123 10.17 -9.32 29.20
C HIS A 123 8.92 -9.20 30.09
N VAL A 124 7.76 -9.08 29.47
CA VAL A 124 6.47 -8.81 30.16
C VAL A 124 5.69 -10.07 30.56
N GLY A 125 6.20 -11.27 30.26
CA GLY A 125 5.40 -12.49 30.38
C GLY A 125 5.03 -12.91 31.80
N ASN A 126 5.87 -12.60 32.80
CA ASN A 126 5.55 -12.88 34.21
C ASN A 126 4.34 -12.07 34.70
N GLU A 127 4.23 -10.82 34.23
CA GLU A 127 3.19 -9.87 34.63
C GLU A 127 1.86 -10.10 33.88
N LEU A 128 1.94 -10.72 32.69
CA LEU A 128 0.83 -10.88 31.76
C LEU A 128 0.28 -12.31 31.66
N SER A 129 0.86 -13.26 32.40
CA SER A 129 0.41 -14.67 32.49
C SER A 129 0.10 -15.31 31.11
N LEU A 130 1.01 -15.16 30.15
CA LEU A 130 0.78 -15.50 28.72
C LEU A 130 0.49 -16.99 28.43
N GLY A 131 0.65 -17.88 29.40
CA GLY A 131 0.24 -19.29 29.34
C GLY A 131 1.21 -20.24 28.63
N ASN A 132 2.43 -19.79 28.27
CA ASN A 132 3.46 -20.59 27.59
C ASN A 132 4.83 -20.48 28.29
N SER A 133 5.82 -21.26 27.83
CA SER A 133 7.19 -21.31 28.40
C SER A 133 8.08 -20.09 28.14
N SER A 134 7.74 -19.22 27.17
CA SER A 134 8.51 -18.00 26.89
C SER A 134 7.77 -16.76 27.36
N ASN A 135 8.39 -16.05 28.31
CA ASN A 135 7.87 -14.82 28.91
C ASN A 135 8.18 -13.56 28.10
N GLN A 136 8.48 -13.70 26.81
CA GLN A 136 8.96 -12.60 25.99
C GLN A 136 8.03 -12.32 24.81
N ILE A 137 7.88 -11.04 24.50
CA ILE A 137 7.21 -10.56 23.30
C ILE A 137 8.26 -9.91 22.42
N HIS A 138 8.33 -10.36 21.16
CA HIS A 138 9.35 -9.90 20.23
C HIS A 138 8.73 -9.01 19.15
N VAL A 139 9.29 -7.81 18.99
CA VAL A 139 9.00 -6.91 17.87
C VAL A 139 10.25 -6.80 17.01
N LYS A 140 10.08 -7.02 15.70
CA LYS A 140 11.19 -6.96 14.74
C LYS A 140 11.10 -5.69 13.90
N ILE A 141 12.24 -5.04 13.71
CA ILE A 141 12.46 -3.99 12.70
C ILE A 141 13.34 -4.62 11.61
N ASP A 142 12.88 -4.62 10.37
CA ASP A 142 13.62 -5.10 9.19
C ASP A 142 13.85 -3.92 8.22
N LEU A 143 15.11 -3.68 7.88
CA LEU A 143 15.55 -2.58 7.03
C LEU A 143 16.09 -3.14 5.72
N ASN A 144 15.47 -2.73 4.61
CA ASN A 144 15.85 -3.13 3.28
C ASN A 144 16.39 -1.92 2.53
N HIS A 145 17.67 -1.97 2.14
CA HIS A 145 18.26 -0.95 1.28
C HIS A 145 17.70 -1.11 -0.13
N PHE A 146 16.74 -0.26 -0.48
CA PHE A 146 16.09 -0.26 -1.78
C PHE A 146 15.44 1.10 -2.05
N VAL A 147 15.55 1.55 -3.29
CA VAL A 147 14.88 2.75 -3.77
C VAL A 147 14.12 2.37 -5.03
N ALA A 148 12.80 2.40 -4.95
CA ALA A 148 11.94 2.19 -6.10
C ALA A 148 11.96 3.44 -6.99
N PRO A 149 12.47 3.38 -8.24
CA PRO A 149 12.40 4.53 -9.13
C PRO A 149 10.94 4.81 -9.49
N LYS A 150 10.56 6.09 -9.53
CA LYS A 150 9.23 6.56 -9.96
C LYS A 150 8.04 6.05 -9.14
N THR A 151 8.27 5.49 -7.94
CA THR A 151 7.17 5.07 -7.08
C THR A 151 6.70 6.22 -6.20
N VAL A 152 5.37 6.36 -6.09
CA VAL A 152 4.73 7.36 -5.24
C VAL A 152 4.78 6.94 -3.78
N SER A 153 5.21 7.87 -2.92
CA SER A 153 5.08 7.74 -1.47
C SER A 153 4.02 8.71 -0.92
N GLU A 154 3.42 8.32 0.20
CA GLU A 154 2.34 9.03 0.87
C GLU A 154 2.64 9.16 2.37
N ARG A 155 2.17 10.25 2.97
CA ARG A 155 2.22 10.47 4.41
C ARG A 155 0.88 10.14 5.06
N ARG A 156 0.90 9.31 6.09
CA ARG A 156 -0.28 8.75 6.75
C ARG A 156 -0.24 9.07 8.24
N PRO A 157 -1.04 10.05 8.72
CA PRO A 157 -1.11 10.33 10.15
C PRO A 157 -1.78 9.16 10.88
N ILE A 158 -1.15 8.72 11.96
CA ILE A 158 -1.61 7.63 12.83
C ILE A 158 -1.79 8.20 14.23
N ASN A 159 -3.00 8.01 14.77
CA ASN A 159 -3.32 8.33 16.15
C ASN A 159 -3.72 7.04 16.86
N ARG A 160 -3.02 6.71 17.94
CA ARG A 160 -3.28 5.52 18.75
C ARG A 160 -3.09 5.87 20.22
N ASP A 161 -4.19 5.94 20.96
CA ASP A 161 -4.23 6.39 22.34
C ASP A 161 -3.55 7.76 22.52
N GLN A 162 -2.39 7.81 23.18
CA GLN A 162 -1.62 9.03 23.39
C GLN A 162 -0.51 9.24 22.34
N LEU A 163 -0.33 8.30 21.41
CA LEU A 163 0.68 8.35 20.37
C LEU A 163 0.10 8.98 19.09
N SER A 164 0.85 9.91 18.51
CA SER A 164 0.50 10.59 17.26
C SER A 164 1.75 10.77 16.42
N PHE A 165 1.82 10.14 15.25
CA PHE A 165 2.95 10.24 14.33
C PHE A 165 2.51 10.11 12.87
N VAL A 166 3.39 10.42 11.93
CA VAL A 166 3.09 10.36 10.49
C VAL A 166 3.97 9.32 9.82
N ILE A 167 3.36 8.22 9.38
CA ILE A 167 4.04 7.17 8.64
C ILE A 167 4.27 7.62 7.20
N LEU A 168 5.50 7.45 6.70
CA LEU A 168 5.79 7.49 5.26
C LEU A 168 5.64 6.08 4.68
N THR A 169 4.81 5.91 3.65
CA THR A 169 4.53 4.61 3.02
C THR A 169 4.41 4.75 1.50
N TYR A 170 4.33 3.65 0.76
CA TYR A 170 4.00 3.68 -0.67
C TYR A 170 2.50 3.79 -0.91
N ASN A 171 2.12 4.24 -2.12
CA ASN A 171 0.73 4.13 -2.57
C ASN A 171 0.29 2.64 -2.69
N MET A 172 -1.03 2.42 -2.82
CA MET A 172 -1.61 1.07 -2.87
C MET A 172 -1.03 0.20 -3.99
N SER A 173 -0.77 0.79 -5.16
CA SER A 173 -0.21 0.09 -6.32
C SER A 173 1.18 -0.48 -6.07
N ALA A 174 2.08 0.30 -5.47
CA ALA A 174 3.41 -0.18 -5.12
C ALA A 174 3.42 -1.13 -3.92
N LEU A 175 2.51 -0.95 -2.96
CA LEU A 175 2.31 -1.95 -1.90
C LEU A 175 1.86 -3.30 -2.49
N MET A 176 0.92 -3.32 -3.43
CA MET A 176 0.53 -4.53 -4.16
C MET A 176 1.69 -5.13 -4.96
N ALA A 177 2.46 -4.30 -5.68
CA ALA A 177 3.65 -4.75 -6.42
C ALA A 177 4.68 -5.39 -5.49
N SER A 178 4.92 -4.80 -4.31
CA SER A 178 5.80 -5.37 -3.30
C SER A 178 5.35 -6.75 -2.81
N LYS A 179 4.03 -6.97 -2.73
CA LYS A 179 3.44 -8.27 -2.38
C LYS A 179 3.64 -9.31 -3.48
N LEU A 180 3.34 -8.95 -4.73
CA LEU A 180 3.61 -9.80 -5.88
C LEU A 180 5.10 -10.14 -5.98
N ALA A 181 5.98 -9.18 -5.76
CA ALA A 181 7.42 -9.42 -5.73
C ALA A 181 7.82 -10.41 -4.63
N ALA A 182 7.25 -10.28 -3.43
CA ALA A 182 7.46 -11.24 -2.36
C ALA A 182 6.96 -12.65 -2.70
N ILE A 183 5.86 -12.78 -3.44
CA ILE A 183 5.31 -14.06 -3.90
C ILE A 183 6.18 -14.68 -5.00
N PHE A 184 6.68 -13.88 -5.95
CA PHE A 184 7.47 -14.39 -7.08
C PHE A 184 8.94 -14.67 -6.73
N LEU A 185 9.54 -13.90 -5.83
CA LEU A 185 10.99 -13.95 -5.55
C LEU A 185 11.33 -14.75 -4.29
N ARG A 186 10.34 -15.22 -3.54
CA ARG A 186 10.64 -16.01 -2.35
C ARG A 186 11.31 -17.32 -2.73
N GLY A 187 12.42 -17.57 -2.05
CA GLY A 187 13.05 -18.89 -2.02
C GLY A 187 12.30 -19.85 -1.09
N THR A 188 12.74 -21.10 -1.13
CA THR A 188 12.27 -22.20 -0.30
C THR A 188 12.46 -21.93 1.20
N ARG A 189 11.47 -22.28 2.02
CA ARG A 189 11.52 -22.20 3.49
C ARG A 189 11.15 -23.53 4.12
N GLY A 190 12.01 -24.04 5.00
CA GLY A 190 11.67 -25.18 5.85
C GLY A 190 10.72 -24.77 7.00
N VAL A 191 9.59 -25.43 7.12
CA VAL A 191 8.77 -25.49 8.35
C VAL A 191 8.81 -26.94 8.82
N GLY A 192 9.58 -27.22 9.88
CA GLY A 192 9.89 -28.59 10.28
C GLY A 192 10.71 -29.32 9.20
N ALA A 193 10.25 -30.51 8.80
CA ALA A 193 10.88 -31.30 7.72
C ALA A 193 10.36 -30.94 6.31
N VAL A 194 9.38 -30.04 6.20
CA VAL A 194 8.71 -29.71 4.93
C VAL A 194 9.19 -28.36 4.43
N VAL A 195 9.46 -28.26 3.14
CA VAL A 195 9.90 -27.03 2.50
C VAL A 195 8.74 -26.44 1.70
N TYR A 196 8.34 -25.21 2.05
CA TYR A 196 7.30 -24.45 1.36
C TYR A 196 7.92 -23.30 0.56
N GLU A 197 7.37 -23.03 -0.61
CA GLU A 197 7.79 -21.90 -1.47
C GLU A 197 6.97 -20.63 -1.14
N GLU A 198 5.85 -20.79 -0.45
CA GLU A 198 4.87 -19.76 -0.13
C GLU A 198 4.70 -19.52 1.39
N LYS A 199 4.24 -18.31 1.75
CA LYS A 199 3.65 -18.07 3.08
C LYS A 199 2.18 -17.76 2.92
N GLY A 200 1.33 -18.41 3.70
CA GLY A 200 -0.12 -18.25 3.62
C GLY A 200 -0.58 -16.81 3.75
N ARG A 201 0.06 -16.01 4.60
CA ARG A 201 -0.26 -14.60 4.78
C ARG A 201 -0.02 -13.72 3.56
N ASP A 202 0.89 -14.10 2.65
CA ASP A 202 1.04 -13.34 1.41
C ASP A 202 -0.11 -13.57 0.44
N ILE A 203 -0.67 -14.79 0.42
CA ILE A 203 -1.88 -15.10 -0.35
C ILE A 203 -3.09 -14.37 0.25
N TYR A 204 -3.20 -14.36 1.58
CA TYR A 204 -4.25 -13.57 2.25
C TYR A 204 -4.18 -12.09 1.88
N ASP A 205 -2.99 -11.48 1.95
CA ASP A 205 -2.80 -10.08 1.58
C ASP A 205 -3.08 -9.83 0.10
N LEU A 206 -2.64 -10.73 -0.78
CA LEU A 206 -2.92 -10.66 -2.21
C LEU A 206 -4.42 -10.60 -2.47
N LEU A 207 -5.20 -11.53 -1.90
CA LEU A 207 -6.65 -11.53 -2.06
C LEU A 207 -7.30 -10.27 -1.46
N TRP A 208 -6.72 -9.72 -0.38
CA TRP A 208 -7.15 -8.43 0.16
C TRP A 208 -6.93 -7.29 -0.83
N TYR A 209 -5.76 -7.19 -1.47
CA TYR A 209 -5.50 -6.22 -2.55
C TYR A 209 -6.45 -6.42 -3.73
N MET A 210 -6.68 -7.68 -4.12
CA MET A 210 -7.57 -8.04 -5.21
C MET A 210 -9.02 -7.65 -4.92
N GLY A 211 -9.47 -7.79 -3.67
CA GLY A 211 -10.78 -7.31 -3.22
C GLY A 211 -10.93 -5.78 -3.31
N LYS A 212 -9.82 -5.04 -3.30
CA LYS A 212 -9.79 -3.58 -3.54
C LYS A 212 -9.61 -3.21 -5.01
N LYS A 213 -9.49 -4.21 -5.90
CA LYS A 213 -9.13 -4.03 -7.33
C LYS A 213 -7.85 -3.21 -7.51
N ALA A 214 -6.90 -3.33 -6.58
CA ALA A 214 -5.63 -2.64 -6.68
C ALA A 214 -4.89 -3.10 -7.95
N VAL A 215 -4.22 -2.19 -8.64
CA VAL A 215 -3.41 -2.48 -9.82
C VAL A 215 -1.94 -2.36 -9.43
N PRO A 216 -1.09 -3.37 -9.67
CA PRO A 216 0.29 -3.34 -9.22
C PRO A 216 1.11 -2.30 -10.01
N ASP A 217 2.01 -1.61 -9.32
CA ASP A 217 3.02 -0.76 -9.95
C ASP A 217 4.06 -1.62 -10.68
N PHE A 218 4.05 -1.57 -12.01
CA PHE A 218 4.97 -2.32 -12.86
C PHE A 218 6.41 -1.78 -12.82
N ASP A 219 6.63 -0.50 -12.55
CA ASP A 219 7.99 0.04 -12.41
C ASP A 219 8.64 -0.50 -11.14
N TYR A 220 7.86 -0.60 -10.05
CA TYR A 220 8.32 -1.26 -8.83
C TYR A 220 8.69 -2.72 -9.07
N LEU A 221 7.86 -3.48 -9.80
CA LEU A 221 8.15 -4.88 -10.14
C LEU A 221 9.44 -5.00 -10.97
N VAL A 222 9.61 -4.16 -11.99
CA VAL A 222 10.83 -4.12 -12.81
C VAL A 222 12.05 -3.80 -11.96
N ALA A 223 11.96 -2.84 -11.04
CA ALA A 223 13.03 -2.48 -10.12
C ALA A 223 13.41 -3.62 -9.15
N LYS A 224 12.47 -4.51 -8.81
CA LYS A 224 12.73 -5.75 -8.07
C LYS A 224 13.24 -6.91 -8.95
N GLY A 225 13.46 -6.68 -10.26
CA GLY A 225 13.95 -7.69 -11.20
C GLY A 225 12.85 -8.53 -11.87
N ILE A 226 11.57 -8.16 -11.74
CA ILE A 226 10.43 -8.86 -12.34
C ILE A 226 10.00 -8.10 -13.59
N ASN A 227 10.65 -8.40 -14.71
CA ASN A 227 10.37 -7.74 -15.99
C ASN A 227 9.17 -8.38 -16.72
N MET A 228 7.97 -8.20 -16.18
CA MET A 228 6.73 -8.70 -16.76
C MET A 228 5.79 -7.53 -17.02
N LYS A 229 5.94 -6.93 -18.20
CA LYS A 229 5.17 -5.75 -18.62
C LYS A 229 3.75 -6.08 -19.11
N ASP A 230 3.48 -7.36 -19.35
CA ASP A 230 2.17 -7.86 -19.73
C ASP A 230 1.40 -8.26 -18.45
N PRO A 231 0.33 -7.53 -18.10
CA PRO A 231 -0.53 -7.89 -16.98
C PRO A 231 -1.16 -9.27 -17.08
N ARG A 232 -1.47 -9.78 -18.29
CA ARG A 232 -2.02 -11.14 -18.45
C ARG A 232 -1.01 -12.18 -18.05
N ALA A 233 0.21 -12.09 -18.60
CA ALA A 233 1.30 -13.00 -18.24
C ALA A 233 1.59 -12.97 -16.73
N LEU A 234 1.49 -11.79 -16.10
CA LEU A 234 1.62 -11.63 -14.65
C LEU A 234 0.58 -12.46 -13.89
N PHE A 235 -0.70 -12.31 -14.24
CA PHE A 235 -1.79 -13.02 -13.58
C PHE A 235 -1.85 -14.51 -13.93
N ASP A 236 -1.43 -14.91 -15.14
CA ASP A 236 -1.28 -16.32 -15.52
C ASP A 236 -0.23 -17.00 -14.64
N LYS A 237 0.95 -16.37 -14.52
CA LYS A 237 2.02 -16.87 -13.65
C LYS A 237 1.59 -16.92 -12.18
N LEU A 238 0.85 -15.90 -11.73
CA LEU A 238 0.30 -15.86 -10.37
C LEU A 238 -0.67 -17.01 -10.13
N THR A 239 -1.56 -17.28 -11.08
CA THR A 239 -2.53 -18.39 -11.01
C THR A 239 -1.84 -19.75 -10.92
N LEU A 240 -0.77 -19.96 -11.70
CA LEU A 240 0.06 -21.17 -11.60
C LEU A 240 0.70 -21.32 -10.22
N GLN A 241 1.09 -20.23 -9.55
CA GLN A 241 1.61 -20.29 -8.18
C GLN A 241 0.51 -20.56 -7.15
N MET A 242 -0.67 -19.96 -7.29
CA MET A 242 -1.78 -20.20 -6.37
C MET A 242 -2.19 -21.68 -6.37
N ASN A 243 -2.15 -22.34 -7.53
CA ASN A 243 -2.45 -23.78 -7.64
C ASN A 243 -1.44 -24.68 -6.90
N LYS A 244 -0.24 -24.20 -6.60
CA LYS A 244 0.79 -24.95 -5.85
C LYS A 244 0.71 -24.76 -4.34
N ALA A 245 -0.03 -23.76 -3.87
CA ALA A 245 -0.08 -23.41 -2.45
C ALA A 245 -0.72 -24.52 -1.61
N SER A 246 -0.10 -24.83 -0.46
CA SER A 246 -0.58 -25.84 0.48
C SER A 246 -1.60 -25.27 1.46
N ASP A 247 -2.79 -25.87 1.52
CA ASP A 247 -3.85 -25.44 2.46
C ASP A 247 -3.42 -25.60 3.92
N GLU A 248 -2.63 -26.63 4.21
CA GLU A 248 -2.12 -26.87 5.56
C GLU A 248 -1.09 -25.79 5.96
N ASN A 249 -0.21 -25.39 5.04
CA ASN A 249 0.73 -24.28 5.26
C ASN A 249 -0.02 -22.95 5.48
N LEU A 250 -1.06 -22.70 4.67
CA LEU A 250 -1.91 -21.52 4.82
C LEU A 250 -2.60 -21.51 6.18
N LYS A 251 -3.16 -22.64 6.60
CA LYS A 251 -3.82 -22.81 7.89
C LYS A 251 -2.86 -22.52 9.05
N GLN A 252 -1.67 -23.10 9.03
CA GLN A 252 -0.67 -22.92 10.08
C GLN A 252 -0.15 -21.48 10.19
N ASP A 253 0.10 -20.80 9.05
CA ASP A 253 0.59 -19.41 9.04
C ASP A 253 -0.53 -18.40 9.38
N LEU A 254 -1.79 -18.68 9.02
CA LEU A 254 -2.89 -17.72 9.17
C LEU A 254 -3.63 -17.81 10.50
N ILE A 255 -3.90 -19.00 11.04
CA ILE A 255 -4.71 -19.16 12.28
C ILE A 255 -4.20 -18.26 13.43
N PRO A 256 -2.88 -18.23 13.75
CA PRO A 256 -2.37 -17.40 14.84
C PRO A 256 -2.46 -15.88 14.62
N LEU A 257 -2.87 -15.44 13.43
CA LEU A 257 -2.99 -14.04 13.04
C LEU A 257 -4.42 -13.51 13.17
N PHE A 258 -5.36 -14.29 13.69
CA PHE A 258 -6.76 -13.88 13.86
C PHE A 258 -7.29 -14.19 15.25
N VAL A 259 -8.06 -13.24 15.78
CA VAL A 259 -8.87 -13.46 16.99
C VAL A 259 -10.16 -14.20 16.65
N ASN A 260 -10.79 -13.89 15.51
CA ASN A 260 -11.99 -14.58 15.04
C ASN A 260 -11.61 -15.80 14.21
N ILE A 261 -11.56 -16.97 14.85
CA ILE A 261 -11.20 -18.24 14.22
C ILE A 261 -12.22 -18.67 13.15
N GLY A 262 -13.52 -18.55 13.42
CA GLY A 262 -14.56 -18.93 12.45
C GLY A 262 -14.49 -18.14 11.14
N TYR A 263 -14.10 -16.86 11.20
CA TYR A 263 -13.85 -16.05 10.01
C TYR A 263 -12.71 -16.63 9.16
N ILE A 264 -11.56 -16.92 9.77
CA ILE A 264 -10.39 -17.39 9.02
C ILE A 264 -10.55 -18.83 8.53
N GLU A 265 -11.24 -19.70 9.28
CA GLU A 265 -11.59 -21.04 8.82
C GLU A 265 -12.50 -20.99 7.58
N ASN A 266 -13.50 -20.11 7.57
CA ASN A 266 -14.33 -19.91 6.39
C ASN A 266 -13.53 -19.32 5.22
N TRP A 267 -12.60 -18.41 5.48
CA TRP A 267 -11.71 -17.90 4.43
C TRP A 267 -10.83 -19.01 3.83
N LEU A 268 -10.19 -19.82 4.68
CA LEU A 268 -9.33 -20.95 4.28
C LEU A 268 -10.10 -21.99 3.47
N LYS A 269 -11.39 -22.20 3.74
CA LYS A 269 -12.22 -23.13 2.96
C LYS A 269 -12.45 -22.65 1.53
N ASN A 270 -12.52 -21.34 1.30
CA ASN A 270 -13.03 -20.76 0.05
C ASN A 270 -12.00 -19.91 -0.71
N TRP A 271 -10.73 -19.86 -0.26
CA TRP A 271 -9.76 -18.89 -0.78
C TRP A 271 -9.45 -19.07 -2.27
N ARG A 272 -9.39 -20.31 -2.80
CA ARG A 272 -9.14 -20.54 -4.24
C ARG A 272 -10.29 -20.07 -5.12
N GLU A 273 -11.53 -20.36 -4.73
CA GLU A 273 -12.72 -19.87 -5.43
C GLU A 273 -12.79 -18.34 -5.36
N SER A 274 -12.46 -17.78 -4.18
CA SER A 274 -12.36 -16.33 -4.00
C SER A 274 -11.29 -15.73 -4.89
N TYR A 275 -10.12 -16.36 -5.01
CA TYR A 275 -9.04 -15.93 -5.90
C TYR A 275 -9.51 -15.88 -7.36
N LEU A 276 -10.12 -16.96 -7.86
CA LEU A 276 -10.60 -17.02 -9.25
C LEU A 276 -11.68 -15.95 -9.52
N LYS A 277 -12.65 -15.82 -8.61
CA LYS A 277 -13.70 -14.80 -8.73
C LYS A 277 -13.14 -13.37 -8.69
N LEU A 278 -12.15 -13.13 -7.84
CA LEU A 278 -11.48 -11.84 -7.76
C LEU A 278 -10.67 -11.57 -9.03
N LEU A 279 -9.98 -12.58 -9.56
CA LEU A 279 -9.23 -12.50 -10.81
C LEU A 279 -10.14 -12.19 -11.99
N ASP A 280 -11.29 -12.85 -12.11
CA ASP A 280 -12.30 -12.55 -13.14
C ASP A 280 -12.83 -11.10 -13.02
N GLY A 281 -12.82 -10.55 -11.80
CA GLY A 281 -13.13 -9.15 -11.53
C GLY A 281 -12.09 -8.16 -12.08
N TYR A 282 -10.88 -8.62 -12.38
CA TYR A 282 -9.87 -7.88 -13.14
C TYR A 282 -10.13 -8.09 -14.64
N LYS A 283 -10.98 -7.24 -15.24
CA LYS A 283 -11.06 -7.17 -16.70
C LYS A 283 -9.70 -6.76 -17.27
N ILE A 284 -9.03 -7.64 -18.00
CA ILE A 284 -7.75 -7.33 -18.64
C ILE A 284 -8.01 -7.04 -20.11
N LEU A 285 -7.94 -5.76 -20.49
CA LEU A 285 -8.36 -5.26 -21.80
C LEU A 285 -7.15 -4.85 -22.64
N THR A 286 -7.17 -5.17 -23.94
CA THR A 286 -6.16 -4.70 -24.90
C THR A 286 -6.68 -3.45 -25.59
N ILE A 287 -6.08 -2.31 -25.31
CA ILE A 287 -6.43 -1.04 -25.94
C ILE A 287 -6.08 -1.08 -27.42
N LYS A 288 -7.08 -0.80 -28.26
CA LYS A 288 -6.95 -0.76 -29.72
C LYS A 288 -6.72 0.66 -30.21
N ARG A 289 -7.61 1.60 -29.85
CA ARG A 289 -7.54 3.01 -30.23
C ARG A 289 -8.42 3.87 -29.34
N LEU A 290 -8.13 5.17 -29.30
CA LEU A 290 -9.00 6.18 -28.68
C LEU A 290 -10.27 6.32 -29.52
N ASP A 291 -11.44 6.21 -28.89
CA ASP A 291 -12.75 6.43 -29.49
C ASP A 291 -13.08 7.94 -29.46
N ARG A 292 -13.29 8.47 -28.26
CA ARG A 292 -13.64 9.88 -27.99
C ARG A 292 -13.11 10.37 -26.66
N VAL A 293 -13.12 11.69 -26.47
CA VAL A 293 -12.77 12.38 -25.23
C VAL A 293 -13.94 13.26 -24.81
N MET A 294 -14.61 12.91 -23.71
CA MET A 294 -15.71 13.72 -23.19
C MET A 294 -15.19 14.65 -22.10
N ILE A 295 -15.48 15.95 -22.23
CA ILE A 295 -15.09 16.97 -21.26
C ILE A 295 -16.35 17.61 -20.68
N HIS A 296 -16.49 17.58 -19.36
CA HIS A 296 -17.59 18.23 -18.65
C HIS A 296 -17.14 18.80 -17.31
N GLN A 297 -17.90 19.78 -16.80
CA GLN A 297 -17.72 20.35 -15.47
C GLN A 297 -18.82 19.83 -14.54
N ASP A 298 -18.45 19.43 -13.33
CA ASP A 298 -19.40 19.18 -12.26
C ASP A 298 -19.73 20.49 -11.54
N PHE A 299 -20.99 20.89 -11.58
CA PHE A 299 -21.46 22.16 -11.03
C PHE A 299 -21.34 22.27 -9.49
N LYS A 300 -21.32 21.15 -8.77
CA LYS A 300 -21.30 21.18 -7.29
C LYS A 300 -19.90 21.33 -6.74
N THR A 301 -18.92 20.80 -7.47
CA THR A 301 -17.53 20.71 -7.02
C THR A 301 -16.59 21.59 -7.83
N ASP A 302 -17.09 22.21 -8.90
CA ASP A 302 -16.34 22.98 -9.89
C ASP A 302 -15.18 22.20 -10.53
N ASN A 303 -15.22 20.86 -10.46
CA ASN A 303 -14.22 20.01 -11.07
C ASN A 303 -14.54 19.73 -12.54
N PHE A 304 -13.52 19.77 -13.37
CA PHE A 304 -13.53 19.30 -14.74
C PHE A 304 -13.15 17.83 -14.83
N TYR A 305 -13.94 17.08 -15.57
CA TYR A 305 -13.77 15.67 -15.86
C TYR A 305 -13.36 15.51 -17.31
N PHE A 306 -12.20 14.89 -17.53
CA PHE A 306 -11.70 14.51 -18.86
C PHE A 306 -11.79 12.99 -18.97
N VAL A 307 -12.79 12.51 -19.70
CA VAL A 307 -13.09 11.07 -19.85
C VAL A 307 -12.63 10.61 -21.23
N TYR A 308 -11.54 9.84 -21.26
CA TYR A 308 -11.04 9.20 -22.47
C TYR A 308 -11.67 7.82 -22.59
N LEU A 309 -12.39 7.58 -23.68
CA LEU A 309 -12.98 6.27 -23.98
C LEU A 309 -12.15 5.57 -25.07
N TYR A 310 -11.81 4.31 -24.85
CA TYR A 310 -11.00 3.51 -25.74
C TYR A 310 -11.74 2.27 -26.19
N GLU A 311 -11.68 1.97 -27.49
CA GLU A 311 -12.06 0.65 -28.01
C GLU A 311 -11.01 -0.39 -27.61
N THR A 312 -11.47 -1.59 -27.28
CA THR A 312 -10.60 -2.72 -26.93
C THR A 312 -10.66 -3.83 -27.99
N LYS A 313 -9.72 -4.78 -27.94
CA LYS A 313 -9.76 -5.98 -28.80
C LYS A 313 -10.86 -6.95 -28.38
N GLU A 314 -11.30 -6.86 -27.13
CA GLU A 314 -12.31 -7.71 -26.51
C GLU A 314 -13.73 -7.21 -26.79
N GLU A 315 -13.91 -6.27 -27.74
CA GLU A 315 -15.19 -5.63 -28.11
C GLU A 315 -15.89 -4.89 -26.95
N ASP A 316 -15.14 -4.57 -25.90
CA ASP A 316 -15.53 -3.75 -24.77
C ASP A 316 -14.99 -2.31 -24.92
N PHE A 317 -15.37 -1.43 -23.97
CA PHE A 317 -14.74 -0.12 -23.82
C PHE A 317 -13.95 -0.03 -22.51
N ALA A 318 -12.79 0.63 -22.57
CA ALA A 318 -12.04 1.04 -21.38
C ALA A 318 -12.09 2.56 -21.23
N LYS A 319 -12.07 3.07 -20.00
CA LYS A 319 -12.05 4.51 -19.75
C LYS A 319 -10.93 4.97 -18.84
N ILE A 320 -10.35 6.13 -19.13
CA ILE A 320 -9.47 6.84 -18.20
C ILE A 320 -10.08 8.21 -17.90
N THR A 321 -10.30 8.49 -16.63
CA THR A 321 -10.94 9.73 -16.16
C THR A 321 -9.95 10.53 -15.33
N TYR A 322 -9.64 11.74 -15.78
CA TYR A 322 -8.92 12.72 -14.99
C TYR A 322 -9.91 13.69 -14.37
N VAL A 323 -9.70 14.03 -13.10
CA VAL A 323 -10.49 15.02 -12.38
C VAL A 323 -9.57 16.19 -12.01
N ILE A 324 -9.88 17.38 -12.51
CA ILE A 324 -9.05 18.58 -12.36
C ILE A 324 -9.93 19.71 -11.82
N SER A 325 -9.51 20.39 -10.76
CA SER A 325 -10.24 21.56 -10.27
C SER A 325 -10.16 22.74 -11.26
N ASP A 326 -11.24 23.50 -11.36
CA ASP A 326 -11.38 24.76 -12.11
C ASP A 326 -10.17 25.70 -12.13
N TYR A 327 -9.49 25.93 -10.99
CA TYR A 327 -8.31 26.82 -10.92
C TYR A 327 -7.23 26.46 -11.96
N TRP A 328 -7.06 25.18 -12.26
CA TRP A 328 -6.11 24.74 -13.29
C TRP A 328 -6.52 25.17 -14.70
N ILE A 329 -7.81 25.21 -14.98
CA ILE A 329 -8.33 25.58 -16.30
C ILE A 329 -8.29 27.10 -16.45
N ASP A 330 -8.67 27.84 -15.41
CA ASP A 330 -8.83 29.29 -15.50
C ASP A 330 -7.50 30.04 -15.37
N ASP A 331 -6.60 29.60 -14.50
CA ASP A 331 -5.39 30.39 -14.14
C ASP A 331 -4.11 29.92 -14.84
N ILE A 332 -4.10 28.73 -15.45
CA ILE A 332 -2.90 28.15 -16.05
C ILE A 332 -3.04 28.01 -17.57
N ASP A 333 -2.11 28.65 -18.29
CA ASP A 333 -1.94 28.41 -19.72
C ASP A 333 -0.83 27.37 -19.97
N LEU A 334 -1.20 26.29 -20.66
CA LEU A 334 -0.30 25.21 -21.05
C LEU A 334 0.21 25.48 -22.47
N ASN A 335 1.52 25.57 -22.64
CA ASN A 335 2.11 25.69 -23.97
C ASN A 335 2.26 24.31 -24.62
N ILE A 336 1.12 23.66 -24.87
CA ILE A 336 1.03 22.31 -25.44
C ILE A 336 0.33 22.38 -26.79
N LYS A 337 0.92 21.72 -27.78
CA LYS A 337 0.32 21.61 -29.10
C LYS A 337 -0.86 20.65 -29.05
N ILE A 338 -1.98 21.07 -29.60
CA ILE A 338 -3.15 20.22 -29.76
C ILE A 338 -2.91 19.35 -30.99
N ASP A 339 -2.96 18.03 -30.81
CA ASP A 339 -2.93 17.06 -31.92
C ASP A 339 -4.33 17.02 -32.57
N GLN A 340 -4.37 17.13 -33.90
CA GLN A 340 -5.63 17.09 -34.67
C GLN A 340 -6.42 15.81 -34.38
N GLU A 341 -5.72 14.68 -34.17
CA GLU A 341 -6.34 13.39 -33.84
C GLU A 341 -7.18 13.47 -32.55
N ILE A 342 -6.70 14.23 -31.57
CA ILE A 342 -7.40 14.43 -30.29
C ILE A 342 -8.52 15.46 -30.47
N GLU A 343 -8.23 16.56 -31.16
CA GLU A 343 -9.18 17.65 -31.33
C GLU A 343 -10.48 17.19 -31.98
N ASP A 344 -10.38 16.36 -33.02
CA ASP A 344 -11.52 15.80 -33.75
C ASP A 344 -12.35 14.83 -32.89
N LYS A 345 -11.79 14.35 -31.77
CA LYS A 345 -12.40 13.38 -30.85
C LYS A 345 -12.94 14.01 -29.57
N ILE A 346 -12.76 15.32 -29.37
CA ILE A 346 -13.24 16.01 -28.16
C ILE A 346 -14.72 16.37 -28.30
N GLU A 347 -15.50 15.93 -27.32
CA GLU A 347 -16.91 16.24 -27.14
C GLU A 347 -17.09 17.01 -25.83
N PHE A 348 -17.71 18.19 -25.90
CA PHE A 348 -18.08 18.97 -24.71
C PHE A 348 -19.51 18.67 -24.32
N SER A 349 -19.74 18.25 -23.07
CA SER A 349 -21.09 18.11 -22.52
C SER A 349 -21.33 19.13 -21.40
N ALA A 350 -22.45 19.85 -21.50
CA ALA A 350 -22.84 20.85 -20.52
C ALA A 350 -23.73 20.21 -19.45
N ASN A 351 -23.20 20.02 -18.25
CA ASN A 351 -24.01 19.77 -17.06
C ASN A 351 -24.23 21.09 -16.31
N GLY A 352 -25.26 21.85 -16.71
CA GLY A 352 -25.71 23.06 -16.02
C GLY A 352 -25.17 24.38 -16.57
N TRP A 353 -25.82 25.48 -16.17
CA TRP A 353 -25.42 26.86 -16.48
C TRP A 353 -24.30 27.30 -15.53
N SER A 354 -23.04 27.26 -15.97
CA SER A 354 -21.97 28.02 -15.30
C SER A 354 -22.04 29.49 -15.73
N SER A 355 -21.75 30.42 -14.82
CA SER A 355 -21.74 31.86 -15.11
C SER A 355 -20.56 32.31 -15.98
N ARG A 356 -19.59 31.41 -16.25
CA ARG A 356 -18.44 31.62 -17.14
C ARG A 356 -18.15 30.33 -17.91
N PRO A 357 -18.43 30.24 -19.21
CA PRO A 357 -18.03 29.08 -19.99
C PRO A 357 -16.51 29.02 -20.02
N ALA A 358 -15.94 27.92 -19.51
CA ALA A 358 -14.50 27.70 -19.52
C ALA A 358 -13.94 27.79 -20.95
N ASN A 359 -12.73 28.33 -21.08
CA ASN A 359 -12.11 28.51 -22.39
C ASN A 359 -11.85 27.12 -23.03
N GLN A 360 -12.58 26.81 -24.11
CA GLN A 360 -12.48 25.52 -24.80
C GLN A 360 -11.07 25.24 -25.33
N GLU A 361 -10.31 26.27 -25.72
CA GLU A 361 -8.91 26.10 -26.15
C GLU A 361 -8.03 25.62 -24.99
N LYS A 362 -8.23 26.17 -23.77
CA LYS A 362 -7.52 25.71 -22.57
C LYS A 362 -7.90 24.29 -22.20
N LEU A 363 -9.17 23.94 -22.29
CA LEU A 363 -9.64 22.56 -22.07
C LEU A 363 -9.00 21.59 -23.08
N LYS A 364 -8.93 21.96 -24.37
CA LYS A 364 -8.26 21.16 -25.40
C LYS A 364 -6.76 20.97 -25.11
N LYS A 365 -6.06 22.02 -24.66
CA LYS A 365 -4.64 21.93 -24.25
C LYS A 365 -4.43 20.96 -23.08
N HIS A 366 -5.30 21.00 -22.07
CA HIS A 366 -5.28 20.03 -20.97
C HIS A 366 -5.58 18.62 -21.49
N ALA A 367 -6.57 18.46 -22.36
CA ALA A 367 -6.90 17.17 -22.94
C ALA A 367 -5.74 16.58 -23.76
N ALA A 368 -4.97 17.41 -24.47
CA ALA A 368 -3.77 16.98 -25.18
C ALA A 368 -2.70 16.46 -24.21
N LEU A 369 -2.38 17.22 -23.16
CA LEU A 369 -1.41 16.83 -22.12
C LEU A 369 -1.75 15.47 -21.49
N LEU A 370 -3.01 15.31 -21.08
CA LEU A 370 -3.45 14.10 -20.39
C LEU A 370 -3.47 12.90 -21.35
N ASN A 371 -3.75 13.11 -22.64
CA ASN A 371 -3.64 12.05 -23.63
C ASN A 371 -2.18 11.59 -23.83
N GLU A 372 -1.21 12.49 -23.78
CA GLU A 372 0.21 12.09 -23.82
C GLU A 372 0.57 11.19 -22.64
N LYS A 373 0.01 11.45 -21.44
CA LYS A 373 0.18 10.58 -20.27
C LYS A 373 -0.44 9.20 -20.50
N ASN A 374 -1.64 9.13 -21.09
CA ASN A 374 -2.28 7.87 -21.49
C ASN A 374 -1.43 7.10 -22.51
N LYS A 375 -0.94 7.76 -23.57
CA LYS A 375 -0.08 7.16 -24.60
C LYS A 375 1.20 6.57 -23.97
N LYS A 376 1.82 7.26 -23.01
CA LYS A 376 2.99 6.75 -22.26
C LYS A 376 2.64 5.53 -21.40
N TYR A 377 1.53 5.58 -20.67
CA TYR A 377 1.04 4.46 -19.86
C TYR A 377 0.81 3.21 -20.72
N PHE A 378 0.07 3.31 -21.83
CA PHE A 378 -0.17 2.16 -22.70
C PHE A 378 1.11 1.63 -23.35
N LYS A 379 2.06 2.49 -23.72
CA LYS A 379 3.37 2.03 -24.21
C LYS A 379 4.12 1.23 -23.14
N LYS A 380 4.04 1.64 -21.87
CA LYS A 380 4.66 0.96 -20.72
C LYS A 380 4.00 -0.40 -20.46
N THR A 381 2.68 -0.52 -20.61
CA THR A 381 1.90 -1.74 -20.31
C THR A 381 1.58 -2.60 -21.54
N ASN A 382 2.29 -2.41 -22.66
CA ASN A 382 2.05 -3.13 -23.92
C ASN A 382 0.60 -3.03 -24.42
N HIS A 383 -0.02 -1.86 -24.24
CA HIS A 383 -1.41 -1.55 -24.54
C HIS A 383 -2.43 -2.39 -23.77
N ILE A 384 -2.03 -2.99 -22.65
CA ILE A 384 -2.92 -3.76 -21.80
C ILE A 384 -3.29 -2.91 -20.59
N MET A 385 -4.58 -2.85 -20.29
CA MET A 385 -5.14 -2.13 -19.16
C MET A 385 -5.79 -3.12 -18.20
N LEU A 386 -5.50 -2.95 -16.91
CA LEU A 386 -6.17 -3.68 -15.83
C LEU A 386 -7.39 -2.89 -15.35
N GLY A 387 -8.55 -3.50 -15.47
CA GLY A 387 -9.86 -2.88 -15.25
C GLY A 387 -10.44 -2.23 -16.50
N ASP A 388 -11.74 -1.96 -16.47
CA ASP A 388 -12.47 -1.19 -17.49
C ASP A 388 -12.47 0.32 -17.23
N GLY A 389 -11.91 0.77 -16.09
CA GLY A 389 -11.86 2.17 -15.72
C GLY A 389 -10.69 2.54 -14.80
N ILE A 390 -9.95 3.59 -15.15
CA ILE A 390 -9.03 4.31 -14.26
C ILE A 390 -9.62 5.67 -13.94
N ILE A 391 -9.59 6.07 -12.66
CA ILE A 391 -9.99 7.41 -12.21
C ILE A 391 -8.86 7.96 -11.35
N THR A 392 -8.38 9.16 -11.67
CA THR A 392 -7.31 9.81 -10.88
C THR A 392 -7.84 10.38 -9.57
N LYS A 393 -6.93 10.71 -8.65
CA LYS A 393 -7.18 11.72 -7.61
C LYS A 393 -7.53 13.06 -8.26
N VAL A 394 -8.29 13.88 -7.55
CA VAL A 394 -8.60 15.25 -7.97
C VAL A 394 -7.34 16.08 -7.92
N ILE A 395 -6.93 16.61 -9.07
CA ILE A 395 -5.76 17.46 -9.21
C ILE A 395 -6.14 18.89 -8.83
N ARG A 396 -5.52 19.40 -7.76
CA ARG A 396 -5.74 20.75 -7.19
C ARG A 396 -4.47 21.58 -7.27
N MET A 397 -4.62 22.91 -7.22
CA MET A 397 -3.50 23.85 -7.08
C MET A 397 -3.21 24.21 -5.62
N THR A 398 -4.23 24.13 -4.75
CA THR A 398 -4.15 24.56 -3.36
C THR A 398 -4.24 23.38 -2.41
N SER A 399 -3.49 23.42 -1.31
CA SER A 399 -3.56 22.43 -0.23
C SER A 399 -4.66 22.70 0.80
N ASP A 400 -5.47 23.74 0.62
CA ASP A 400 -6.54 24.06 1.58
C ASP A 400 -7.55 22.92 1.67
N ASN A 401 -7.80 22.46 2.90
CA ASN A 401 -8.65 21.31 3.23
C ASN A 401 -8.37 20.06 2.36
N LEU A 402 -7.10 19.81 2.03
CA LEU A 402 -6.70 18.70 1.18
C LEU A 402 -7.06 17.35 1.82
N ASN A 403 -7.75 16.50 1.07
CA ASN A 403 -7.91 15.09 1.42
C ASN A 403 -6.94 14.23 0.58
N PRO A 404 -5.78 13.79 1.12
CA PRO A 404 -4.76 13.08 0.33
C PRO A 404 -5.19 11.71 -0.20
N LYS A 405 -6.32 11.16 0.28
CA LYS A 405 -6.90 9.91 -0.26
C LYS A 405 -7.58 10.14 -1.61
N GLU A 406 -8.21 11.29 -1.79
CA GLU A 406 -9.02 11.58 -2.97
C GLU A 406 -8.41 12.67 -3.85
N GLN A 407 -7.43 13.42 -3.35
CA GLN A 407 -6.92 14.64 -3.95
C GLN A 407 -5.39 14.68 -3.94
N ILE A 408 -4.82 15.37 -4.92
CA ILE A 408 -3.39 15.62 -5.06
C ILE A 408 -3.16 17.09 -5.40
N VAL A 409 -2.14 17.71 -4.79
CA VAL A 409 -1.74 19.09 -5.10
C VAL A 409 -0.52 19.06 -5.98
N LEU A 410 -0.61 19.68 -7.15
CA LEU A 410 0.50 19.80 -8.08
C LEU A 410 0.75 21.27 -8.41
N ASN A 411 2.01 21.61 -8.67
CA ASN A 411 2.35 22.84 -9.37
C ASN A 411 2.45 22.56 -10.88
N LYS A 412 2.55 23.61 -11.70
CA LYS A 412 2.63 23.48 -13.18
C LYS A 412 3.72 22.52 -13.63
N SER A 413 4.92 22.63 -13.06
CA SER A 413 6.04 21.76 -13.40
C SER A 413 5.73 20.29 -13.09
N ALA A 414 5.15 20.02 -11.91
CA ALA A 414 4.80 18.68 -11.48
C ALA A 414 3.68 18.07 -12.33
N LEU A 415 2.65 18.85 -12.70
CA LEU A 415 1.61 18.37 -13.63
C LEU A 415 2.19 18.02 -15.00
N LEU A 416 3.16 18.79 -15.50
CA LEU A 416 3.80 18.49 -16.78
C LEU A 416 4.65 17.20 -16.70
N SER A 417 5.39 17.01 -15.60
CA SER A 417 6.33 15.90 -15.47
C SER A 417 5.72 14.58 -15.01
N CYS A 418 4.62 14.59 -14.25
CA CYS A 418 4.04 13.38 -13.67
C CYS A 418 3.53 12.41 -14.73
N GLU A 419 3.49 11.12 -14.41
CA GLU A 419 2.89 10.07 -15.23
C GLU A 419 1.44 9.81 -14.77
N LEU A 420 0.68 8.97 -15.49
CA LEU A 420 -0.68 8.61 -15.06
C LEU A 420 -0.64 7.85 -13.72
N ASP A 421 0.37 7.00 -13.53
CA ASP A 421 0.54 6.20 -12.31
C ASP A 421 0.68 7.07 -11.04
N ASP A 422 1.26 8.27 -11.18
CA ASP A 422 1.40 9.23 -10.09
C ASP A 422 0.07 9.82 -9.60
N LEU A 423 -0.97 9.72 -10.44
CA LEU A 423 -2.26 10.35 -10.25
C LEU A 423 -3.33 9.35 -9.77
N LEU A 424 -3.00 8.07 -9.66
CA LEU A 424 -3.94 7.03 -9.25
C LEU A 424 -4.37 7.21 -7.78
N LYS A 425 -5.59 6.76 -7.48
CA LYS A 425 -6.18 6.83 -6.12
C LYS A 425 -5.51 5.89 -5.12
#